data_AF-A0A6H1KZ36-F1
#
_entry.id   AF-A0A6H1KZ36-F1
#
_cell.length_a   1.000
_cell.length_b   1.000
_cell.length_c   1.000
_cell.angle_alpha   90.00
_cell.angle_beta   90.00
_cell.angle_gamma   90.00
#
_symmetry.space_group_name_H-M   'P 1'
#
loop_
_entity.id
_entity.type
_entity.pdbx_description
1 polymer ?
#
loop_
_entity_poly.entity_id
_entity_poly.type
_entity_poly.pdbx_seq_one_letter_code
_entity_poly.pdbx_strand_id
1 'polypeptide(L)' 'MKTTVVRTTLEGLIATSHAHRTKRGSSVFSTAAATSEPAAAEPQQETAAN' A
#
# COMPACT_ATOMS: atom_id res chain seq x y z
N MET A 1 -16.14 -3.16 9.60
CA MET A 1 -15.46 -4.11 8.70
C MET A 1 -15.05 -3.42 7.39
N LYS A 2 -14.00 -2.60 7.41
CA LYS A 2 -13.44 -1.96 6.20
C LYS A 2 -12.02 -2.46 5.90
N THR A 3 -11.29 -2.84 6.95
CA THR A 3 -9.90 -3.32 6.89
C THR A 3 -9.74 -4.67 6.19
N THR A 4 -10.74 -5.55 6.25
CA THR A 4 -10.71 -6.83 5.53
C THR A 4 -10.66 -6.63 4.03
N VAL A 5 -11.49 -5.73 3.48
CA VAL A 5 -11.52 -5.41 2.06
C VAL A 5 -10.18 -4.82 1.63
N VAL A 6 -9.67 -3.84 2.38
CA VAL A 6 -8.37 -3.22 2.11
C VAL A 6 -7.25 -4.26 2.11
N ARG A 7 -7.23 -5.16 3.10
CA ARG A 7 -6.19 -6.19 3.21
C ARG A 7 -6.24 -7.18 2.04
N THR A 8 -7.42 -7.71 1.72
CA THR A 8 -7.58 -8.67 0.64
C THR A 8 -7.23 -8.05 -0.72
N THR A 9 -7.62 -6.80 -0.97
CA THR A 9 -7.22 -6.09 -2.20
C THR A 9 -5.72 -5.88 -2.26
N LEU A 10 -5.09 -5.46 -1.16
CA LEU A 10 -3.65 -5.27 -1.10
C LEU A 10 -2.86 -6.57 -1.32
N GLU A 11 -3.35 -7.69 -0.79
CA GLU A 11 -2.76 -9.02 -1.04
C GLU A 11 -2.80 -9.39 -2.54
N GLY A 12 -3.90 -9.09 -3.23
CA GLY A 12 -4.00 -9.26 -4.68
C GLY A 12 -3.06 -8.35 -5.47
N LEU A 13 -2.91 -7.08 -5.06
CA LEU A 13 -1.97 -6.15 -5.71
C LEU A 13 -0.51 -6.58 -5.54
N ILE A 14 -0.15 -7.14 -4.38
CA ILE A 14 1.19 -7.69 -4.14
C ILE A 14 1.43 -8.93 -5.00
N ALA A 15 0.44 -9.83 -5.11
CA ALA A 15 0.56 -11.04 -5.95
C ALA A 15 0.82 -10.71 -7.44
N THR A 16 0.25 -9.61 -7.93
CA THR A 16 0.44 -9.13 -9.31
C THR A 16 1.62 -8.16 -9.46
N SER A 17 2.43 -7.94 -8.42
CA SER A 17 3.54 -6.96 -8.41
C SER A 17 3.13 -5.51 -8.71
N HIS A 18 1.86 -5.17 -8.45
CA HIS A 18 1.34 -3.79 -8.55
C HIS A 18 1.48 -3.02 -7.24
N ALA A 19 1.81 -3.70 -6.15
CA ALA A 19 2.17 -3.11 -4.87
C ALA A 19 3.34 -3.88 -4.25
N HIS A 20 4.14 -3.17 -3.47
CA HIS A 20 5.29 -3.70 -2.76
C HIS A 20 5.04 -3.57 -1.26
N ARG A 21 5.59 -4.52 -0.51
CA ARG A 21 5.51 -4.55 0.95
C ARG A 21 6.91 -4.62 1.52
N THR A 22 7.24 -3.68 2.40
CA THR A 22 8.56 -3.57 3.02
C THR A 22 8.43 -3.51 4.53
N LYS A 23 9.27 -4.27 5.26
CA LYS A 23 9.32 -4.24 6.72
C LYS A 23 10.47 -3.32 7.17
N ARG A 24 10.17 -2.34 8.02
CA ARG A 24 11.19 -1.49 8.68
C ARG A 24 10.99 -1.57 10.20
N GLY A 25 11.94 -2.21 10.88
CA GLY A 25 11.81 -2.52 12.32
C GLY A 25 10.60 -3.41 12.59
N SER A 26 9.71 -2.97 13.49
CA SER A 26 8.44 -3.66 13.77
C SER A 26 7.29 -3.27 12.84
N SER A 27 7.50 -2.29 11.96
CA SER A 27 6.45 -1.73 11.09
C SER A 27 6.51 -2.27 9.67
N VAL A 28 5.36 -2.29 9.02
CA VAL A 28 5.16 -2.77 7.65
C VAL A 28 4.62 -1.61 6.82
N PHE A 29 5.30 -1.33 5.71
CA PHE A 29 4.96 -0.26 4.77
C PHE A 29 4.54 -0.89 3.46
N SER A 30 3.44 -0.39 2.90
CA SER A 30 2.96 -0.76 1.57
C SER A 30 3.12 0.42 0.63
N THR A 31 3.72 0.18 -0.53
CA THR A 31 3.99 1.19 -1.56
C THR A 31 3.45 0.71 -2.89
N ALA A 32 2.82 1.58 -3.67
CA ALA A 32 2.40 1.24 -5.03
C ALA A 32 3.64 0.95 -5.92
N ALA A 33 3.55 -0.04 -6.80
CA ALA A 33 4.59 -0.27 -7.80
C ALA A 33 4.52 0.83 -8.86
N ALA A 34 5.68 1.31 -9.31
CA ALA A 34 5.77 2.27 -10.39
C ALA A 34 5.50 1.57 -11.74
N THR A 35 4.23 1.27 -12.02
CA THR A 35 3.77 0.97 -13.38
C THR A 35 3.34 2.29 -14.01
N SER A 36 3.77 2.55 -15.25
CA SER A 36 3.42 3.73 -16.04
C SER A 36 1.89 3.85 -16.26
N GLU A 37 1.18 4.38 -15.27
CA GLU A 37 -0.09 5.14 -15.16
C GLU A 37 -1.36 4.78 -15.98
N PRO A 38 -2.59 5.05 -15.46
CA PRO A 38 -3.03 6.35 -14.92
C PRO A 38 -3.47 6.37 -13.43
N ALA A 39 -3.26 7.54 -12.84
CA ALA A 39 -3.48 8.00 -11.47
C ALA A 39 -4.80 7.60 -10.76
N ALA A 40 -4.67 7.13 -9.52
CA ALA A 40 -5.52 7.48 -8.37
C ALA A 40 -4.95 6.90 -7.05
N ALA A 41 -3.96 7.56 -6.47
CA ALA A 41 -3.75 7.68 -5.03
C ALA A 41 -2.50 8.56 -4.79
N GLU A 42 -2.73 9.86 -4.76
CA GLU A 42 -1.79 10.82 -4.19
C GLU A 42 -1.39 10.37 -2.77
N PRO A 43 -0.17 10.68 -2.31
CA PRO A 43 0.35 10.15 -1.08
C PRO A 43 -0.44 10.75 0.10
N GLN A 44 -1.29 9.96 0.75
CA GLN A 44 -1.47 10.15 2.18
C GLN A 44 -0.18 9.71 2.86
N GLN A 45 0.80 10.62 2.81
CA GLN A 45 1.64 10.88 3.97
C GLN A 45 0.69 11.20 5.12
N GLU A 46 0.23 10.17 5.82
CA GLU A 46 -0.25 10.37 7.18
C GLU A 46 0.99 10.61 8.03
N THR A 47 1.36 11.89 8.08
CA THR A 47 2.00 12.51 9.22
C THR A 47 1.31 11.97 10.48
N ALA A 48 1.90 10.94 11.09
CA ALA A 48 1.69 10.66 12.50
C ALA A 48 2.53 11.67 13.28
N ALA A 49 2.08 12.92 13.26
CA ALA A 49 2.37 13.86 14.33
C ALA A 49 1.35 13.59 15.44
N ASN A 50 1.85 13.05 16.55
CA ASN A 50 1.30 13.34 17.87
C ASN A 50 2.47 13.43 18.85
#